data_AF-A0A7S0N456-F1
#
_entry.id   AF-A0A7S0N456-F1
#
_cell.length_a   1.000
_cell.length_b   1.000
_cell.length_c   1.000
_cell.angle_alpha   90.00
_cell.angle_beta   90.00
_cell.angle_gamma   90.00
#
_symmetry.space_group_name_H-M   'P 1'
#
loop_
_entity.id
_entity.type
_entity.pdbx_description
1 polymer ?
#
loop_
_entity_poly.entity_id
_entity_poly.type
_entity_poly.pdbx_seq_one_letter_code
_entity_poly.pdbx_strand_id
1 'polypeptide(L)'
;QELIDIRAHDMDAAQMHPSGRGFLELKVPGLVESRPSVLRGDKVLVTLPGDSRVEYAGYVHRVERDGVLLKFDARVHAAHVSGMRYAVRFSVRPMQTRLMLAAAADALKCLPTWVLFPLFPPPLQSLGAGGADPPLPAGGLVNRALNAEQQAAVAHALSGGRRPYIVFGPPGTGKTRTLVEYVIQVVRGIPRARVLVCAPTNTAADLLCERVGGQDTLSMLRLVAYSRAKREVPEAVLRVSNWSDTEGVFASPSLAELMSKTVVVATLGVAGKLGNMGVPRGHFDLIVIDEA
;
A
#
# COMPACT_ATOMS: atom_id res chain seq x y z
N GLN A 1 8.92 15.30 9.05
CA GLN A 1 8.24 15.06 10.33
C GLN A 1 8.53 13.65 10.86
N GLU A 2 8.17 12.58 10.15
CA GLU A 2 8.38 11.17 10.61
C GLU A 2 9.81 10.83 11.07
N LEU A 3 10.85 11.30 10.36
CA LEU A 3 12.26 11.09 10.75
C LEU A 3 12.66 11.82 12.04
N ILE A 4 12.03 12.96 12.33
CA ILE A 4 12.27 13.74 13.55
C ILE A 4 11.54 13.04 14.71
N ASP A 5 10.32 12.57 14.47
CA ASP A 5 9.48 11.90 15.47
C ASP A 5 10.05 10.53 15.88
N ILE A 6 10.66 9.76 14.97
CA ILE A 6 11.25 8.46 15.32
C ILE A 6 12.56 8.58 16.12
N ARG A 7 13.39 9.58 15.82
CA ARG A 7 14.65 9.83 16.53
C ARG A 7 14.43 10.39 17.93
N ALA A 8 13.22 10.86 18.26
CA ALA A 8 12.85 11.22 19.61
C ALA A 8 12.90 10.03 20.58
N HIS A 9 12.93 8.80 20.06
CA HIS A 9 13.08 7.57 20.85
C HIS A 9 14.52 7.07 20.93
N ASP A 10 15.52 7.82 20.45
CA ASP A 10 16.93 7.46 20.61
C ASP A 10 17.30 7.42 22.11
N MET A 11 18.06 6.42 22.53
CA MET A 11 18.40 6.18 23.94
C MET A 11 19.88 5.87 24.08
N ASP A 12 20.62 6.58 24.93
CA ASP A 12 22.07 6.35 25.07
C ASP A 12 22.43 5.16 25.97
N ALA A 13 21.50 4.71 26.82
CA ALA A 13 21.76 3.69 27.84
C ALA A 13 20.57 2.75 28.07
N ALA A 14 20.00 2.20 27.00
CA ALA A 14 18.86 1.31 27.11
C ALA A 14 19.26 -0.13 27.46
N GLN A 15 18.48 -0.77 28.31
CA GLN A 15 18.61 -2.20 28.58
C GLN A 15 17.64 -2.99 27.71
N MET A 16 18.09 -4.17 27.28
CA MET A 16 17.26 -5.12 26.55
C MET A 16 17.13 -6.40 27.36
N HIS A 17 15.95 -7.00 27.32
CA HIS A 17 15.66 -8.25 28.01
C HIS A 17 15.46 -9.37 27.00
N PRO A 18 16.07 -10.56 27.20
CA PRO A 18 15.78 -11.71 26.36
C PRO A 18 14.30 -12.07 26.45
N SER A 19 13.64 -12.10 25.30
CA SER A 19 12.26 -12.55 25.15
C SER A 19 12.25 -13.84 24.34
N GLY A 20 11.32 -14.76 24.67
CA GLY A 20 11.31 -16.12 24.13
C GLY A 20 11.38 -16.16 22.59
N ARG A 21 12.02 -17.22 22.04
CA ARG A 21 12.29 -17.44 20.60
C ARG A 21 13.42 -16.58 19.97
N GLY A 22 14.37 -16.10 20.77
CA GLY A 22 15.58 -15.42 20.26
C GLY A 22 15.32 -13.96 19.85
N PHE A 23 14.46 -13.28 20.60
CA PHE A 23 14.19 -11.85 20.46
C PHE A 23 14.75 -11.10 21.66
N LEU A 24 15.09 -9.83 21.46
CA LEU A 24 15.44 -8.90 22.53
C LEU A 24 14.34 -7.86 22.65
N GLU A 25 13.76 -7.74 23.83
CA GLU A 25 12.74 -6.75 24.15
C GLU A 25 13.41 -5.46 24.62
N LEU A 26 13.07 -4.35 23.96
CA LEU A 26 13.51 -3.01 24.31
C LEU A 26 12.30 -2.22 24.79
N LYS A 27 12.35 -1.70 26.02
CA LYS A 27 11.33 -0.77 26.52
C LYS A 27 11.56 0.61 25.92
N VAL A 28 10.52 1.15 25.29
CA VAL A 28 10.56 2.47 24.63
C VAL A 28 9.54 3.37 25.31
N PRO A 29 9.98 4.31 26.18
CA PRO A 29 9.08 5.26 26.82
C PRO A 29 8.33 6.11 25.78
N GLY A 30 7.05 6.39 26.02
CA GLY A 30 6.23 7.23 25.15
C GLY A 30 5.60 6.51 23.94
N LEU A 31 5.85 5.20 23.75
CA LEU A 31 5.23 4.41 22.68
C LEU A 31 3.69 4.31 22.81
N VAL A 32 3.17 4.43 24.05
CA VAL A 32 1.75 4.33 24.40
C VAL A 32 0.92 5.52 23.89
N GLU A 33 1.54 6.69 23.65
CA GLU A 33 0.82 7.95 23.40
C GLU A 33 0.28 8.14 21.98
N SER A 34 0.07 7.04 21.24
CA SER A 34 -0.75 7.01 20.01
C SER A 34 -0.24 7.87 18.84
N ARG A 35 1.08 7.83 18.58
CA ARG A 35 1.65 8.17 17.27
C ARG A 35 2.69 7.11 16.93
N PRO A 36 2.45 6.19 15.99
CA PRO A 36 3.43 5.13 15.73
C PRO A 36 4.57 5.74 14.90
N SER A 37 5.56 6.29 15.58
CA SER A 37 6.84 6.63 14.97
C SER A 37 7.64 5.37 14.65
N VAL A 38 7.43 4.30 15.44
CA VAL A 38 8.07 2.99 15.29
C VAL A 38 7.05 1.96 14.82
N LEU A 39 7.33 1.34 13.69
CA LEU A 39 6.53 0.30 13.05
C LEU A 39 7.30 -1.01 12.95
N ARG A 40 6.53 -2.09 12.79
CA ARG A 40 7.10 -3.40 12.46
C ARG A 40 7.88 -3.33 11.15
N GLY A 41 9.13 -3.79 11.17
CA GLY A 41 10.08 -3.73 10.06
C GLY A 41 11.06 -2.55 10.13
N ASP A 42 10.89 -1.62 11.07
CA ASP A 42 11.81 -0.50 11.24
C ASP A 42 13.20 -0.96 11.69
N LYS A 43 14.20 -0.21 11.23
CA LYS A 43 15.61 -0.49 11.53
C LYS A 43 15.99 0.20 12.83
N VAL A 44 16.55 -0.57 13.75
CA VAL A 44 17.13 -0.08 15.00
C VAL A 44 18.62 -0.34 14.94
N LEU A 45 19.42 0.68 15.23
CA LEU A 45 20.87 0.60 15.31
C LEU A 45 21.26 0.57 16.78
N VAL A 46 22.10 -0.38 17.16
CA VAL A 46 22.57 -0.52 18.54
C VAL A 46 24.08 -0.57 18.60
N THR A 47 24.66 0.09 19.58
CA THR A 47 26.10 0.09 19.83
C THR A 47 26.36 -0.63 21.15
N LEU A 48 27.34 -1.54 21.15
CA LEU A 48 27.70 -2.32 22.33
C LEU A 48 28.48 -1.45 23.34
N PRO A 49 28.31 -1.69 24.65
CA PRO A 49 29.10 -1.01 25.67
C PRO A 49 30.58 -1.40 25.53
N GLY A 50 31.44 -0.42 25.22
CA GLY A 50 32.88 -0.61 25.04
C GLY A 50 33.38 -0.56 23.59
N ASP A 51 32.49 -0.70 22.60
CA ASP A 51 32.83 -0.54 21.18
C ASP A 51 31.91 0.49 20.52
N SER A 52 32.31 1.76 20.61
CA SER A 52 31.57 2.88 20.03
C SER A 52 31.73 3.01 18.51
N ARG A 53 32.55 2.17 17.87
CA ARG A 53 32.83 2.25 16.42
C ARG A 53 31.90 1.39 15.57
N VAL A 54 31.28 0.37 16.15
CA VAL A 54 30.43 -0.58 15.40
C VAL A 54 28.97 -0.42 15.80
N GLU A 55 28.14 -0.05 14.83
CA GLU A 55 26.68 -0.06 14.96
C GLU A 55 26.13 -1.36 14.38
N TYR A 56 25.36 -2.09 15.18
CA TYR A 56 24.68 -3.30 14.77
C TYR A 56 23.24 -3.00 14.40
N ALA A 57 22.81 -3.53 13.25
CA ALA A 57 21.44 -3.38 12.79
C ALA A 57 20.54 -4.50 13.34
N GLY A 58 19.45 -4.10 13.98
CA GLY A 58 18.29 -4.93 14.29
C GLY A 58 17.04 -4.43 13.58
N TYR A 59 16.01 -5.26 13.59
CA TYR A 59 14.71 -4.92 13.03
C TYR A 59 13.61 -5.17 14.04
N VAL A 60 12.63 -4.26 14.06
CA VAL A 60 11.41 -4.40 14.87
C VAL A 60 10.57 -5.54 14.30
N HIS A 61 10.48 -6.64 15.04
CA HIS A 61 9.68 -7.79 14.66
C HIS A 61 8.25 -7.69 15.17
N ARG A 62 8.03 -7.04 16.33
CA ARG A 62 6.71 -6.80 16.91
C ARG A 62 6.74 -5.53 17.76
N VAL A 63 5.63 -4.80 17.76
CA VAL A 63 5.41 -3.63 18.63
C VAL A 63 4.44 -4.08 19.75
N GLU A 64 4.89 -3.98 20.99
CA GLU A 64 4.12 -4.27 22.21
C GLU A 64 3.59 -2.95 22.81
N ARG A 65 2.90 -2.99 23.95
CA ARG A 65 2.31 -1.79 24.57
C ARG A 65 3.38 -0.81 25.07
N ASP A 66 4.41 -1.30 25.76
CA ASP A 66 5.46 -0.51 26.42
C ASP A 66 6.87 -0.77 25.83
N GLY A 67 6.96 -1.45 24.70
CA GLY A 67 8.24 -1.80 24.09
C GLY A 67 8.14 -2.40 22.70
N VAL A 68 9.30 -2.79 22.16
CA VAL A 68 9.45 -3.42 20.86
C VAL A 68 10.28 -4.70 20.97
N LEU A 69 9.87 -5.73 20.25
CA LEU A 69 10.66 -6.95 20.09
C LEU A 69 11.57 -6.80 18.89
N LEU A 70 12.87 -6.84 19.14
CA LEU A 70 13.93 -6.67 18.17
C LEU A 70 14.58 -8.01 17.84
N LYS A 71 14.94 -8.18 16.56
CA LYS A 71 15.81 -9.27 16.13
C LYS A 71 17.06 -8.69 15.49
N PHE A 72 18.21 -9.06 16.06
CA PHE A 72 19.54 -8.74 15.54
C PHE A 72 20.18 -9.93 14.84
N ASP A 73 21.32 -9.68 14.22
CA ASP A 73 22.25 -10.72 13.79
C ASP A 73 22.70 -11.60 14.96
N ALA A 74 23.02 -12.87 14.70
CA ALA A 74 23.41 -13.85 15.70
C ALA A 74 24.59 -13.38 16.59
N ARG A 75 25.49 -12.56 16.05
CA ARG A 75 26.63 -12.00 16.80
C ARG A 75 26.21 -11.13 17.97
N VAL A 76 25.17 -10.30 17.79
CA VAL A 76 24.67 -9.42 18.85
C VAL A 76 23.97 -10.24 19.92
N HIS A 77 23.20 -11.25 19.53
CA HIS A 77 22.55 -12.17 20.47
C HIS A 77 23.56 -12.98 21.28
N ALA A 78 24.65 -13.43 20.64
CA ALA A 78 25.71 -14.16 21.32
C ALA A 78 26.51 -13.27 22.29
N ALA A 79 26.70 -11.99 21.96
CA ALA A 79 27.40 -11.03 22.81
C ALA A 79 26.50 -10.40 23.91
N HIS A 80 25.18 -10.59 23.83
CA HIS A 80 24.24 -9.98 24.76
C HIS A 80 24.33 -10.62 26.15
N VAL A 81 24.45 -9.77 27.17
CA VAL A 81 24.37 -10.16 28.58
C VAL A 81 23.32 -9.29 29.26
N SER A 82 22.48 -9.90 30.10
CA SER A 82 21.45 -9.18 30.85
C SER A 82 22.07 -8.06 31.68
N GLY A 83 21.51 -6.85 31.58
CA GLY A 83 22.03 -5.66 32.26
C GLY A 83 22.98 -4.80 31.41
N MET A 84 23.43 -5.28 30.24
CA MET A 84 24.16 -4.45 29.27
C MET A 84 23.34 -3.22 28.85
N ARG A 85 24.03 -2.09 28.72
CA ARG A 85 23.46 -0.83 28.28
C ARG A 85 23.88 -0.57 26.84
N TYR A 86 22.90 -0.40 25.98
CA TYR A 86 23.08 -0.14 24.56
C TYR A 86 22.76 1.32 24.26
N ALA A 87 23.58 1.96 23.43
CA ALA A 87 23.13 3.16 22.74
C ALA A 87 22.27 2.71 21.55
N VAL A 88 21.01 3.14 21.53
CA VAL A 88 19.98 2.76 20.58
C VAL A 88 19.61 3.97 19.74
N ARG A 89 19.63 3.80 18.42
CA ARG A 89 19.20 4.81 17.45
C ARG A 89 18.16 4.23 16.52
N PHE A 90 17.03 4.91 16.37
CA PHE A 90 16.00 4.54 15.43
C PHE A 90 16.28 5.16 14.06
N SER A 91 16.12 4.36 13.00
CA SER A 91 16.40 4.78 11.64
C SER A 91 15.24 4.42 10.72
N VAL A 92 14.56 5.44 10.19
CA VAL A 92 13.63 5.28 9.08
C VAL A 92 14.42 5.30 7.78
N ARG A 93 14.23 4.28 6.94
CA ARG A 93 14.68 4.37 5.55
C ARG A 93 13.64 5.18 4.79
N PRO A 94 14.04 6.22 4.02
CA PRO A 94 13.11 7.02 3.21
C PRO A 94 12.70 6.25 1.94
N MET A 95 12.26 5.00 2.10
CA MET A 95 11.97 4.08 1.00
C MET A 95 10.87 4.65 0.12
N GLN A 96 9.82 5.23 0.71
CA GLN A 96 8.72 5.83 -0.06
C GLN A 96 9.20 7.00 -0.91
N THR A 97 9.98 7.93 -0.35
CA THR A 97 10.55 9.06 -1.11
C THR A 97 11.48 8.58 -2.22
N ARG A 98 12.32 7.57 -1.95
CA ARG A 98 13.20 6.99 -2.98
C ARG A 98 12.40 6.29 -4.08
N LEU A 99 11.33 5.58 -3.73
CA LEU A 99 10.43 4.95 -4.70
C LEU A 99 9.71 6.01 -5.55
N MET A 100 9.22 7.10 -4.95
CA MET A 100 8.58 8.19 -5.68
C MET A 100 9.55 8.86 -6.66
N LEU A 101 10.77 9.15 -6.23
CA LEU A 101 11.79 9.76 -7.09
C LEU A 101 12.19 8.81 -8.24
N ALA A 102 12.39 7.54 -7.94
CA ALA A 102 12.68 6.53 -8.95
C ALA A 102 11.52 6.39 -9.95
N ALA A 103 10.28 6.35 -9.45
CA ALA A 103 9.07 6.28 -10.27
C ALA A 103 8.91 7.52 -11.16
N ALA A 104 9.19 8.73 -10.67
CA ALA A 104 9.15 9.95 -11.46
C ALA A 104 10.20 9.96 -12.58
N ALA A 105 11.45 9.57 -12.26
CA ALA A 105 12.52 9.47 -13.24
C ALA A 105 12.23 8.39 -14.31
N ASP A 106 11.57 7.31 -13.91
CA ASP A 106 11.17 6.22 -14.80
C ASP A 106 9.97 6.59 -15.67
N ALA A 107 8.98 7.28 -15.09
CA ALA A 107 7.79 7.77 -15.77
C ALA A 107 8.16 8.67 -16.97
N LEU A 108 9.12 9.58 -16.79
CA LEU A 108 9.62 10.44 -17.87
C LEU A 108 10.24 9.69 -19.06
N LYS A 109 10.70 8.45 -18.85
CA LYS A 109 11.31 7.61 -19.90
C LYS A 109 10.30 6.67 -20.55
N CYS A 110 9.33 6.19 -19.78
CA CYS A 110 8.49 5.06 -20.17
C CYS A 110 7.03 5.41 -20.42
N LEU A 111 6.53 6.53 -19.89
CA LEU A 111 5.16 6.97 -20.12
C LEU A 111 5.11 8.00 -21.25
N PRO A 112 4.11 7.93 -22.13
CA PRO A 112 3.95 8.92 -23.18
C PRO A 112 3.57 10.28 -22.58
N THR A 113 3.98 11.35 -23.23
CA THR A 113 3.77 12.74 -22.76
C THR A 113 2.32 13.04 -22.44
N TRP A 114 1.35 12.50 -23.21
CA TRP A 114 -0.08 12.75 -22.98
C TRP A 114 -0.63 12.10 -21.70
N VAL A 115 0.04 11.09 -21.13
CA VAL A 115 -0.33 10.51 -19.83
C VAL A 115 0.16 11.42 -18.70
N LEU A 116 1.39 11.94 -18.81
CA LEU A 116 2.01 12.80 -17.79
C LEU A 116 1.51 14.24 -17.83
N PHE A 117 1.28 14.74 -19.04
CA PHE A 117 0.89 16.10 -19.36
C PHE A 117 -0.30 16.07 -20.33
N PRO A 118 -1.50 15.65 -19.87
CA PRO A 118 -2.68 15.49 -20.72
C PRO A 118 -3.17 16.78 -21.39
N LEU A 119 -2.64 17.93 -20.96
CA LEU A 119 -2.91 19.26 -21.50
C LEU A 119 -1.91 19.69 -22.59
N PHE A 120 -0.92 18.86 -22.95
CA PHE A 120 0.13 19.24 -23.90
C PHE A 120 0.33 18.22 -25.05
N PRO A 121 0.21 18.64 -26.32
CA PRO A 121 -0.18 19.99 -26.78
C PRO A 121 -1.67 20.27 -26.47
N PRO A 122 -2.09 21.57 -26.44
CA PRO A 122 -3.48 21.93 -26.15
C PRO A 122 -4.43 21.25 -27.14
N PRO A 123 -5.67 20.93 -26.74
CA PRO A 123 -6.57 20.18 -27.58
C PRO A 123 -6.91 20.96 -28.87
N LEU A 124 -6.48 20.43 -30.02
CA LEU A 124 -7.20 20.66 -31.27
C LEU A 124 -8.58 20.01 -31.10
N GLN A 125 -9.58 20.87 -30.96
CA GLN A 125 -11.02 20.60 -30.97
C GLN A 125 -11.57 19.84 -29.76
N SER A 126 -12.55 20.47 -29.13
CA SER A 126 -13.56 19.81 -28.31
C SER A 126 -14.15 18.65 -29.11
N LEU A 127 -13.84 17.41 -28.73
CA LEU A 127 -14.73 16.29 -29.03
C LEU A 127 -16.10 16.69 -28.46
N GLY A 128 -17.07 16.86 -29.37
CA GLY A 128 -18.25 17.68 -29.16
C GLY A 128 -18.95 17.46 -27.83
N ALA A 129 -19.21 18.57 -27.13
CA ALA A 129 -20.09 18.67 -25.97
C ALA A 129 -21.59 18.47 -26.35
N GLY A 130 -21.88 17.56 -27.30
CA GLY A 130 -23.21 17.37 -27.88
C GLY A 130 -23.52 15.94 -28.35
N GLY A 131 -22.68 14.95 -28.00
CA GLY A 131 -23.02 13.55 -28.20
C GLY A 131 -23.87 13.04 -27.04
N ALA A 132 -24.91 12.23 -27.33
CA ALA A 132 -25.63 11.48 -26.29
C ALA A 132 -24.65 10.62 -25.48
N ASP A 133 -24.92 10.44 -24.18
CA ASP A 133 -24.11 9.57 -23.34
C ASP A 133 -24.01 8.16 -23.98
N PRO A 134 -22.82 7.55 -24.00
CA PRO A 134 -22.66 6.21 -24.52
C PRO A 134 -23.58 5.25 -23.76
N PRO A 135 -24.14 4.23 -24.44
CA PRO A 135 -25.04 3.30 -23.81
C PRO A 135 -24.34 2.51 -22.71
N LEU A 136 -25.06 2.24 -21.62
CA LEU A 136 -24.60 1.36 -20.56
C LEU A 136 -24.41 -0.07 -21.09
N PRO A 137 -23.55 -0.88 -20.43
CA PRO A 137 -23.36 -2.29 -20.80
C PRO A 137 -24.69 -3.04 -20.86
N ALA A 138 -24.86 -3.95 -21.82
CA ALA A 138 -26.09 -4.71 -22.02
C ALA A 138 -26.53 -5.53 -20.77
N GLY A 139 -25.59 -5.88 -19.89
CA GLY A 139 -25.84 -6.55 -18.61
C GLY A 139 -26.30 -5.63 -17.47
N GLY A 140 -26.39 -4.31 -17.71
CA GLY A 140 -26.72 -3.30 -16.72
C GLY A 140 -25.64 -3.09 -15.66
N LEU A 141 -25.85 -2.07 -14.84
CA LEU A 141 -24.99 -1.79 -13.69
C LEU A 141 -25.32 -2.72 -12.52
N VAL A 142 -24.30 -3.14 -11.79
CA VAL A 142 -24.46 -3.97 -10.59
C VAL A 142 -25.07 -3.15 -9.48
N ASN A 143 -24.53 -1.95 -9.26
CA ASN A 143 -25.08 -1.00 -8.34
C ASN A 143 -26.22 -0.20 -8.97
N ARG A 144 -27.45 -0.65 -8.73
CA ARG A 144 -28.68 0.03 -9.19
C ARG A 144 -28.98 1.35 -8.49
N ALA A 145 -28.24 1.69 -7.42
CA ALA A 145 -28.43 2.93 -6.67
C ALA A 145 -27.55 4.09 -7.17
N LEU A 146 -26.83 3.93 -8.28
CA LEU A 146 -26.09 5.02 -8.91
C LEU A 146 -27.05 6.03 -9.55
N ASN A 147 -26.80 7.32 -9.33
CA ASN A 147 -27.55 8.40 -9.96
C ASN A 147 -27.15 8.59 -11.43
N ALA A 148 -27.91 9.36 -12.20
CA ALA A 148 -27.67 9.56 -13.63
C ALA A 148 -26.25 10.06 -13.97
N GLU A 149 -25.70 10.99 -13.18
CA GLU A 149 -24.34 11.52 -13.38
C GLU A 149 -23.26 10.44 -13.17
N GLN A 150 -23.41 9.62 -12.14
CA GLN A 150 -22.51 8.50 -11.87
C GLN A 150 -22.61 7.42 -12.96
N GLN A 151 -23.82 7.14 -13.46
CA GLN A 151 -24.03 6.21 -14.56
C GLN A 151 -23.38 6.71 -15.85
N ALA A 152 -23.55 7.99 -16.18
CA ALA A 152 -22.90 8.62 -17.32
C ALA A 152 -21.37 8.55 -17.19
N ALA A 153 -20.82 8.85 -16.00
CA ALA A 153 -19.38 8.75 -15.76
C ALA A 153 -18.84 7.32 -15.99
N VAL A 154 -19.56 6.28 -15.54
CA VAL A 154 -19.19 4.88 -15.81
C VAL A 154 -19.27 4.58 -17.31
N ALA A 155 -20.34 5.00 -18.00
CA ALA A 155 -20.51 4.76 -19.43
C ALA A 155 -19.39 5.41 -20.26
N HIS A 156 -19.04 6.66 -19.96
CA HIS A 156 -17.94 7.38 -20.62
C HIS A 156 -16.58 6.75 -20.33
N ALA A 157 -16.34 6.29 -19.10
CA ALA A 157 -15.09 5.60 -18.76
C ALA A 157 -14.96 4.25 -19.49
N LEU A 158 -16.07 3.57 -19.76
CA LEU A 158 -16.11 2.29 -20.48
C LEU A 158 -16.00 2.45 -22.01
N SER A 159 -16.45 3.59 -22.56
CA SER A 159 -16.44 3.83 -24.02
C SER A 159 -15.03 3.97 -24.63
N GLY A 160 -14.00 3.97 -23.79
CA GLY A 160 -12.61 4.01 -24.25
C GLY A 160 -12.15 5.39 -24.71
N GLY A 161 -12.80 6.45 -24.22
CA GLY A 161 -12.43 7.85 -24.50
C GLY A 161 -11.03 8.25 -24.03
N ARG A 162 -10.78 9.56 -23.91
CA ARG A 162 -9.46 10.09 -23.53
C ARG A 162 -9.00 9.51 -22.19
N ARG A 163 -7.77 9.00 -22.18
CA ARG A 163 -7.07 8.57 -20.98
C ARG A 163 -6.00 9.63 -20.64
N PRO A 164 -5.64 9.84 -19.36
CA PRO A 164 -6.34 9.37 -18.17
C PRO A 164 -7.78 9.94 -18.10
N TYR A 165 -8.70 9.17 -17.51
CA TYR A 165 -10.08 9.60 -17.26
C TYR A 165 -10.21 10.04 -15.80
N ILE A 166 -10.76 11.23 -15.55
CA ILE A 166 -10.85 11.82 -14.22
C ILE A 166 -12.33 11.91 -13.82
N VAL A 167 -12.69 11.25 -12.73
CA VAL A 167 -14.00 11.41 -12.09
C VAL A 167 -13.89 12.49 -11.04
N PHE A 168 -14.43 13.67 -11.33
CA PHE A 168 -14.51 14.77 -10.37
C PHE A 168 -15.83 14.73 -9.61
N GLY A 169 -15.78 15.06 -8.32
CA GLY A 169 -16.98 15.18 -7.50
C GLY A 169 -16.68 15.74 -6.11
N PRO A 170 -17.51 16.65 -5.57
CA PRO A 170 -17.40 17.13 -4.19
C PRO A 170 -17.35 15.99 -3.14
N PRO A 171 -16.96 16.27 -1.89
CA PRO A 171 -17.08 15.31 -0.80
C PRO A 171 -18.52 14.77 -0.69
N GLY A 172 -18.68 13.47 -0.47
CA GLY A 172 -19.99 12.83 -0.31
C GLY A 172 -20.74 12.46 -1.60
N THR A 173 -20.27 12.83 -2.79
CA THR A 173 -20.97 12.53 -4.07
C THR A 173 -20.79 11.10 -4.59
N GLY A 174 -20.24 10.20 -3.78
CA GLY A 174 -20.18 8.78 -4.12
C GLY A 174 -19.13 8.40 -5.18
N LYS A 175 -18.07 9.20 -5.39
CA LYS A 175 -16.94 8.89 -6.30
C LYS A 175 -16.46 7.44 -6.21
N THR A 176 -16.21 6.96 -4.99
CA THR A 176 -15.79 5.57 -4.74
C THR A 176 -16.83 4.56 -5.24
N ARG A 177 -18.14 4.84 -5.15
CA ARG A 177 -19.18 3.95 -5.70
C ARG A 177 -19.11 3.89 -7.23
N THR A 178 -18.89 5.02 -7.87
CA THR A 178 -18.68 5.12 -9.32
C THR A 178 -17.44 4.34 -9.77
N LEU A 179 -16.32 4.49 -9.05
CA LEU A 179 -15.07 3.77 -9.35
C LEU A 179 -15.21 2.27 -9.17
N VAL A 180 -15.86 1.82 -8.08
CA VAL A 180 -16.13 0.40 -7.83
C VAL A 180 -16.98 -0.19 -8.96
N GLU A 181 -18.05 0.49 -9.35
CA GLU A 181 -18.89 0.03 -10.45
C GLU A 181 -18.09 -0.08 -11.76
N TYR A 182 -17.28 0.94 -12.07
CA TYR A 182 -16.41 0.91 -13.25
C TYR A 182 -15.47 -0.30 -13.27
N VAL A 183 -14.79 -0.59 -12.14
CA VAL A 183 -13.92 -1.77 -12.00
C VAL A 183 -14.72 -3.06 -12.25
N ILE A 184 -15.90 -3.19 -11.65
CA ILE A 184 -16.74 -4.39 -11.83
C ILE A 184 -17.15 -4.56 -13.29
N GLN A 185 -17.54 -3.47 -13.97
CA GLN A 185 -17.92 -3.51 -15.38
C GLN A 185 -16.76 -3.89 -16.30
N VAL A 186 -15.55 -3.36 -16.04
CA VAL A 186 -14.34 -3.72 -16.78
C VAL A 186 -14.02 -5.20 -16.64
N VAL A 187 -14.05 -5.72 -15.41
CA VAL A 187 -13.71 -7.12 -15.15
C VAL A 187 -14.75 -8.09 -15.72
N ARG A 188 -16.03 -7.70 -15.74
CA ARG A 188 -17.11 -8.50 -16.36
C ARG A 188 -17.09 -8.44 -17.89
N GLY A 189 -16.73 -7.28 -18.45
CA GLY A 189 -16.77 -7.05 -19.89
C GLY A 189 -15.52 -7.51 -20.65
N ILE A 190 -14.36 -7.57 -19.99
CA ILE A 190 -13.08 -7.91 -20.61
C ILE A 190 -12.55 -9.23 -20.02
N PRO A 191 -12.57 -10.33 -20.80
CA PRO A 191 -12.00 -11.60 -20.36
C PRO A 191 -10.53 -11.44 -19.97
N ARG A 192 -10.16 -11.95 -18.79
CA ARG A 192 -8.79 -11.91 -18.25
C ARG A 192 -8.24 -10.50 -17.97
N ALA A 193 -9.11 -9.49 -17.81
CA ALA A 193 -8.68 -8.17 -17.38
C ALA A 193 -7.85 -8.22 -16.10
N ARG A 194 -6.78 -7.43 -16.04
CA ARG A 194 -5.94 -7.27 -14.86
C ARG A 194 -6.02 -5.84 -14.38
N VAL A 195 -6.60 -5.65 -13.20
CA VAL A 195 -6.89 -4.33 -12.64
C VAL A 195 -6.08 -4.09 -11.38
N LEU A 196 -5.37 -2.97 -11.32
CA LEU A 196 -4.75 -2.46 -10.10
C LEU A 196 -5.60 -1.32 -9.55
N VAL A 197 -6.08 -1.47 -8.32
CA VAL A 197 -6.84 -0.43 -7.60
C VAL A 197 -5.98 0.11 -6.47
N CYS A 198 -5.77 1.42 -6.48
CA CYS A 198 -4.92 2.13 -5.54
C CYS A 198 -5.72 3.14 -4.72
N ALA A 199 -5.32 3.32 -3.47
CA ALA A 199 -5.81 4.41 -2.61
C ALA A 199 -4.65 4.98 -1.77
N PRO A 200 -4.76 6.22 -1.26
CA PRO A 200 -3.71 6.81 -0.43
C PRO A 200 -3.62 6.16 0.96
N THR A 201 -4.75 5.75 1.53
CA THR A 201 -4.81 5.20 2.89
C THR A 201 -5.17 3.72 2.91
N ASN A 202 -4.74 3.04 3.98
CA ASN A 202 -5.07 1.64 4.23
C ASN A 202 -6.59 1.42 4.36
N THR A 203 -7.28 2.30 5.08
CA THR A 203 -8.74 2.24 5.27
C THR A 203 -9.49 2.40 3.94
N ALA A 204 -9.07 3.33 3.08
CA ALA A 204 -9.67 3.50 1.76
C ALA A 204 -9.44 2.28 0.85
N ALA A 205 -8.23 1.71 0.86
CA ALA A 205 -7.92 0.49 0.11
C ALA A 205 -8.74 -0.71 0.59
N ASP A 206 -8.97 -0.84 1.89
CA ASP A 206 -9.81 -1.91 2.45
C ASP A 206 -11.28 -1.74 2.05
N LEU A 207 -11.81 -0.52 2.12
CA LEU A 207 -13.16 -0.19 1.67
C LEU A 207 -13.38 -0.51 0.19
N LEU A 208 -12.40 -0.18 -0.66
CA LEU A 208 -12.42 -0.54 -2.08
C LEU A 208 -12.40 -2.06 -2.25
N CYS A 209 -11.57 -2.76 -1.49
CA CYS A 209 -11.48 -4.22 -1.52
C CYS A 209 -12.81 -4.88 -1.14
N GLU A 210 -13.48 -4.43 -0.08
CA GLU A 210 -14.80 -4.96 0.32
C GLU A 210 -15.86 -4.69 -0.74
N ARG A 211 -15.88 -3.48 -1.30
CA ARG A 211 -16.89 -3.09 -2.29
C ARG A 211 -16.73 -3.79 -3.63
N VAL A 212 -15.49 -3.98 -4.09
CA VAL A 212 -15.22 -4.77 -5.31
C VAL A 212 -15.37 -6.27 -5.05
N GLY A 213 -14.96 -6.73 -3.86
CA GLY A 213 -14.95 -8.14 -3.46
C GLY A 213 -16.30 -8.74 -3.10
N GLY A 214 -17.38 -7.94 -3.02
CA GLY A 214 -18.75 -8.45 -2.93
C GLY A 214 -19.23 -9.23 -4.18
N GLN A 215 -18.32 -9.65 -5.06
CA GLN A 215 -18.54 -10.44 -6.25
C GLN A 215 -17.80 -11.77 -6.10
N ASP A 216 -18.50 -12.84 -5.76
CA ASP A 216 -17.91 -14.15 -5.39
C ASP A 216 -17.02 -14.79 -6.49
N THR A 217 -17.09 -14.29 -7.72
CA THR A 217 -16.34 -14.83 -8.88
C THR A 217 -14.99 -14.15 -9.12
N LEU A 218 -14.64 -13.10 -8.40
CA LEU A 218 -13.43 -12.33 -8.67
C LEU A 218 -12.22 -12.86 -7.91
N SER A 219 -11.17 -13.23 -8.65
CA SER A 219 -9.86 -13.53 -8.07
C SER A 219 -9.19 -12.22 -7.63
N MET A 220 -9.22 -11.95 -6.33
CA MET A 220 -8.74 -10.70 -5.74
C MET A 220 -7.54 -10.90 -4.81
N LEU A 221 -6.74 -9.84 -4.68
CA LEU A 221 -5.69 -9.73 -3.67
C LEU A 221 -5.59 -8.31 -3.11
N ARG A 222 -5.83 -8.18 -1.81
CA ARG A 222 -5.46 -7.00 -1.02
C ARG A 222 -4.00 -7.11 -0.60
N LEU A 223 -3.15 -6.29 -1.22
CA LEU A 223 -1.73 -6.20 -0.90
C LEU A 223 -1.50 -5.27 0.30
N VAL A 224 -1.40 -5.87 1.48
CA VAL A 224 -1.19 -5.17 2.76
C VAL A 224 0.30 -5.09 3.07
N ALA A 225 0.74 -3.94 3.60
CA ALA A 225 2.11 -3.76 4.03
C ALA A 225 2.46 -4.64 5.24
N TYR A 226 3.69 -5.17 5.28
CA TYR A 226 4.22 -5.97 6.38
C TYR A 226 4.06 -5.31 7.77
N SER A 227 4.11 -3.97 7.82
CA SER A 227 4.04 -3.20 9.05
C SER A 227 2.64 -3.13 9.66
N ARG A 228 1.58 -3.44 8.89
CA ARG A 228 0.20 -3.30 9.36
C ARG A 228 -0.19 -4.45 10.28
N ALA A 229 -0.94 -4.16 11.34
CA ALA A 229 -1.38 -5.18 12.29
C ALA A 229 -2.63 -5.92 11.78
N LYS A 230 -2.72 -7.23 12.03
CA LYS A 230 -3.89 -8.07 11.66
C LYS A 230 -5.22 -7.46 12.16
N ARG A 231 -5.22 -6.99 13.40
CA ARG A 231 -6.40 -6.41 14.08
C ARG A 231 -6.96 -5.14 13.42
N GLU A 232 -6.17 -4.49 12.56
CA GLU A 232 -6.57 -3.28 11.85
C GLU A 232 -7.19 -3.57 10.48
N VAL A 233 -7.25 -4.84 10.08
CA VAL A 233 -7.78 -5.27 8.78
C VAL A 233 -9.12 -5.97 9.01
N PRO A 234 -10.19 -5.57 8.30
CA PRO A 234 -11.48 -6.23 8.39
C PRO A 234 -11.41 -7.72 8.00
N GLU A 235 -12.23 -8.56 8.63
CA GLU A 235 -12.22 -10.02 8.42
C GLU A 235 -12.52 -10.40 6.96
N ALA A 236 -13.42 -9.67 6.29
CA ALA A 236 -13.72 -9.87 4.87
C ALA A 236 -12.48 -9.62 3.98
N VAL A 237 -11.69 -8.61 4.31
CA VAL A 237 -10.46 -8.25 3.58
C VAL A 237 -9.33 -9.23 3.88
N LEU A 238 -9.23 -9.73 5.12
CA LEU A 238 -8.20 -10.70 5.51
C LEU A 238 -8.20 -11.94 4.61
N ARG A 239 -9.40 -12.45 4.25
CA ARG A 239 -9.58 -13.65 3.40
C ARG A 239 -9.00 -13.51 2.00
N VAL A 240 -8.92 -12.28 1.50
CA VAL A 240 -8.38 -11.97 0.17
C VAL A 240 -7.06 -11.19 0.27
N SER A 241 -6.39 -11.21 1.43
CA SER A 241 -5.13 -10.50 1.65
C SER A 241 -3.92 -11.42 1.57
N ASN A 242 -2.73 -10.83 1.58
CA ASN A 242 -1.45 -11.52 1.70
C ASN A 242 -1.10 -11.94 3.15
N TRP A 243 -2.10 -12.25 3.97
CA TRP A 243 -1.89 -12.74 5.34
C TRP A 243 -1.30 -14.15 5.31
N SER A 244 -0.25 -14.39 6.10
CA SER A 244 0.37 -15.68 6.30
C SER A 244 0.14 -16.14 7.74
N ASP A 245 -0.62 -17.21 7.94
CA ASP A 245 -0.83 -17.81 9.26
C ASP A 245 0.44 -18.48 9.82
N THR A 246 1.34 -18.95 8.95
CA THR A 246 2.61 -19.56 9.38
C THR A 246 3.56 -18.51 9.96
N GLU A 247 3.62 -17.33 9.35
CA GLU A 247 4.49 -16.24 9.80
C GLU A 247 3.80 -15.30 10.80
N GLY A 248 2.47 -15.27 10.82
CA GLY A 248 1.69 -14.31 11.59
C GLY A 248 1.86 -12.87 11.08
N VAL A 249 2.04 -12.71 9.76
CA VAL A 249 2.37 -11.43 9.11
C VAL A 249 1.68 -11.28 7.76
N PHE A 250 1.60 -10.05 7.25
CA PHE A 250 1.33 -9.81 5.83
C PHE A 250 2.62 -10.02 5.03
N ALA A 251 2.82 -11.24 4.55
CA ALA A 251 4.02 -11.65 3.83
C ALA A 251 3.96 -11.14 2.38
N SER A 252 5.12 -10.88 1.76
CA SER A 252 5.11 -10.55 0.33
C SER A 252 4.64 -11.79 -0.45
N PRO A 253 3.59 -11.69 -1.28
CA PRO A 253 3.14 -12.82 -2.08
C PRO A 253 4.21 -13.19 -3.11
N SER A 254 4.15 -14.43 -3.61
CA SER A 254 4.99 -14.82 -4.74
C SER A 254 4.58 -14.07 -6.01
N LEU A 255 5.51 -13.87 -6.95
CA LEU A 255 5.19 -13.22 -8.23
C LEU A 255 4.09 -13.98 -8.98
N ALA A 256 4.12 -15.32 -8.96
CA ALA A 256 3.11 -16.16 -9.60
C ALA A 256 1.73 -15.97 -8.97
N GLU A 257 1.65 -15.93 -7.64
CA GLU A 257 0.39 -15.66 -6.94
C GLU A 257 -0.15 -14.29 -7.30
N LEU A 258 0.67 -13.23 -7.23
CA LEU A 258 0.25 -11.87 -7.56
C LEU A 258 -0.26 -11.77 -8.99
N MET A 259 0.48 -12.33 -9.95
CA MET A 259 0.13 -12.27 -11.38
C MET A 259 -1.07 -13.15 -11.76
N SER A 260 -1.50 -14.08 -10.88
CA SER A 260 -2.70 -14.89 -11.08
C SER A 260 -4.00 -14.16 -10.75
N LYS A 261 -3.92 -12.99 -10.11
CA LYS A 261 -5.08 -12.23 -9.63
C LYS A 261 -5.64 -11.34 -10.72
N THR A 262 -6.96 -11.26 -10.76
CA THR A 262 -7.71 -10.38 -11.67
C THR A 262 -7.71 -8.95 -11.15
N VAL A 263 -7.92 -8.78 -9.83
CA VAL A 263 -7.91 -7.47 -9.19
C VAL A 263 -6.93 -7.46 -8.02
N VAL A 264 -5.99 -6.52 -8.06
CA VAL A 264 -5.06 -6.26 -6.96
C VAL A 264 -5.40 -4.91 -6.35
N VAL A 265 -5.62 -4.88 -5.03
CA VAL A 265 -5.94 -3.67 -4.28
C VAL A 265 -4.80 -3.33 -3.33
N ALA A 266 -4.22 -2.14 -3.45
CA ALA A 266 -3.06 -1.72 -2.67
C ALA A 266 -3.15 -0.25 -2.26
N THR A 267 -2.36 0.15 -1.27
CA THR A 267 -2.07 1.58 -1.09
C THR A 267 -1.05 2.03 -2.13
N LEU A 268 -1.00 3.33 -2.47
CA LEU A 268 0.01 3.87 -3.38
C LEU A 268 1.45 3.48 -2.98
N GLY A 269 1.75 3.50 -1.68
CA GLY A 269 3.06 3.12 -1.16
C GLY A 269 3.41 1.63 -1.32
N VAL A 270 2.42 0.73 -1.32
CA VAL A 270 2.64 -0.70 -1.59
C VAL A 270 2.66 -0.96 -3.10
N ALA A 271 1.79 -0.32 -3.88
CA ALA A 271 1.75 -0.41 -5.33
C ALA A 271 3.10 0.00 -5.97
N GLY A 272 3.75 1.03 -5.43
CA GLY A 272 5.09 1.44 -5.88
C GLY A 272 6.18 0.38 -5.72
N LYS A 273 5.95 -0.67 -4.93
CA LYS A 273 6.88 -1.79 -4.75
C LYS A 273 6.67 -2.92 -5.76
N LEU A 274 5.59 -2.92 -6.54
CA LEU A 274 5.26 -3.99 -7.49
C LEU A 274 6.38 -4.21 -8.53
N GLY A 275 7.00 -3.13 -9.01
CA GLY A 275 8.16 -3.24 -9.91
C GLY A 275 9.34 -3.97 -9.25
N ASN A 276 9.61 -3.70 -7.96
CA ASN A 276 10.66 -4.39 -7.21
C ASN A 276 10.29 -5.85 -6.89
N MET A 277 9.00 -6.19 -6.89
CA MET A 277 8.51 -7.57 -6.77
C MET A 277 8.63 -8.34 -8.09
N GLY A 278 9.07 -7.70 -9.18
CA GLY A 278 9.25 -8.33 -10.49
C GLY A 278 8.01 -8.29 -11.38
N VAL A 279 6.99 -7.51 -11.03
CA VAL A 279 5.80 -7.35 -11.90
C VAL A 279 6.24 -6.65 -13.19
N PRO A 280 6.04 -7.28 -14.37
CA PRO A 280 6.47 -6.70 -15.63
C PRO A 280 5.60 -5.49 -16.01
N ARG A 281 6.17 -4.57 -16.79
CA ARG A 281 5.41 -3.47 -17.39
C ARG A 281 4.30 -4.01 -18.28
N GLY A 282 3.16 -3.33 -18.29
CA GLY A 282 1.99 -3.74 -19.06
C GLY A 282 1.27 -4.96 -18.48
N HIS A 283 1.60 -5.40 -17.25
CA HIS A 283 0.85 -6.48 -16.62
C HIS A 283 -0.60 -6.11 -16.33
N PHE A 284 -0.86 -4.88 -15.86
CA PHE A 284 -2.19 -4.37 -15.58
C PHE A 284 -2.75 -3.61 -16.79
N ASP A 285 -3.96 -3.97 -17.21
CA ASP A 285 -4.69 -3.34 -18.30
C ASP A 285 -5.36 -2.02 -17.86
N LEU A 286 -5.68 -1.94 -16.56
CA LEU A 286 -6.32 -0.81 -15.93
C LEU A 286 -5.67 -0.51 -14.57
N ILE A 287 -5.38 0.77 -14.35
CA ILE A 287 -4.98 1.31 -13.04
C ILE A 287 -6.04 2.31 -12.62
N VAL A 288 -6.64 2.09 -11.46
CA VAL A 288 -7.61 2.99 -10.82
C VAL A 288 -6.97 3.58 -9.58
N ILE A 289 -7.06 4.89 -9.39
CA ILE A 289 -6.58 5.57 -8.21
C ILE A 289 -7.77 6.33 -7.60
N ASP A 290 -8.19 5.93 -6.40
CA ASP A 290 -9.15 6.70 -5.61
C ASP A 290 -8.41 7.78 -4.81
N GLU A 291 -9.05 8.93 -4.61
CA GLU A 291 -8.47 10.09 -3.93
C GLU A 291 -7.11 10.56 -4.50
N ALA A 292 -7.02 10.64 -5.84
CA ALA A 292 -5.86 11.11 -6.60
C ALA A 292 -5.77 12.65 -6.70
#